data_AF-A0A9X0CXS6-F1
#
_entry.id   AF-A0A9X0CXS6-F1
#
_cell.length_a   1.000
_cell.length_b   1.000
_cell.length_c   1.000
_cell.angle_alpha   90.00
_cell.angle_beta   90.00
_cell.angle_gamma   90.00
#
_symmetry.space_group_name_H-M   'P 1'
#
loop_
_entity.id
_entity.type
_entity.pdbx_description
1 polymer ?
#
loop_
_entity_poly.entity_id
_entity_poly.type
_entity_poly.pdbx_seq_one_letter_code
_entity_poly.pdbx_strand_id
1 'polypeptide(L)'
;MIAFLAFMQIALLVFGSTTEAYSSVSEIFRTQFGMFIGGATKYRELKNANRIIGPIYFFLFMTVMACILINMFLAILNESYREVRIHPDRDTEEFKMLGVFVDYAKNAIGRKIVSLRNVKFFPRRDSYDVKHPLVKSKKELEDSHKYTSINWSAYDFICQKHLDRNEAAIEGRLSKTSENT
;
A
#
# COMPACT_ATOMS: atom_id res chain seq x y z
N MET A 1 -16.62 12.50 -0.66
CA MET A 1 -18.04 12.92 -0.72
C MET A 1 -18.20 14.43 -0.52
N ILE A 2 -17.68 15.04 0.55
CA ILE A 2 -17.84 16.49 0.81
C ILE A 2 -17.33 17.36 -0.36
N ALA A 3 -16.10 17.13 -0.81
CA ALA A 3 -15.53 17.88 -1.94
C ALA A 3 -16.38 17.75 -3.22
N PHE A 4 -16.90 16.55 -3.50
CA PHE A 4 -17.75 16.29 -4.66
C PHE A 4 -19.04 17.12 -4.63
N LEU A 5 -19.72 17.19 -3.48
CA LEU A 5 -20.92 18.01 -3.29
C LEU A 5 -20.62 19.51 -3.38
N ALA A 6 -19.47 19.97 -2.86
CA ALA A 6 -19.04 21.36 -2.98
C ALA A 6 -18.87 21.77 -4.45
N PHE A 7 -18.19 20.94 -5.24
CA PHE A 7 -18.06 21.18 -6.68
C PHE A 7 -19.41 21.14 -7.41
N MET A 8 -20.38 20.30 -6.99
CA MET A 8 -21.73 20.33 -7.55
C MET A 8 -22.47 21.63 -7.29
N GLN A 9 -22.38 22.16 -6.07
CA GLN A 9 -23.00 23.43 -5.73
C GLN A 9 -22.39 24.58 -6.54
N ILE A 10 -21.06 24.58 -6.71
CA ILE A 10 -20.38 25.53 -7.58
C ILE A 10 -20.84 25.39 -9.03
N ALA A 11 -20.95 24.15 -9.55
CA ALA A 11 -21.44 23.92 -10.91
C ALA A 11 -22.89 24.37 -11.12
N LEU A 12 -23.75 24.13 -10.14
CA LEU A 12 -25.14 24.62 -10.15
C LEU A 12 -25.17 26.15 -10.20
N LEU A 13 -24.33 26.83 -9.41
CA LEU A 13 -24.30 28.28 -9.34
C LEU A 13 -23.72 28.91 -10.63
N VAL A 14 -22.65 28.33 -11.16
CA VAL A 14 -21.94 28.85 -12.35
C VAL A 14 -22.66 28.51 -13.66
N PHE A 15 -23.25 27.32 -13.77
CA PHE A 15 -23.79 26.79 -15.03
C PHE A 15 -25.29 26.49 -15.00
N GLY A 16 -25.96 26.64 -13.86
CA GLY A 16 -27.35 26.23 -13.68
C GLY A 16 -28.37 26.99 -14.53
N SER A 17 -28.07 28.23 -14.92
CA SER A 17 -28.93 29.03 -15.81
C SER A 17 -28.61 28.87 -17.29
N THR A 18 -27.45 28.32 -17.64
CA THR A 18 -26.92 28.31 -19.01
C THR A 18 -26.99 26.94 -19.70
N THR A 19 -27.18 25.87 -18.95
CA THR A 19 -27.10 24.50 -19.50
C THR A 19 -28.08 23.59 -18.79
N GLU A 20 -28.92 22.89 -19.57
CA GLU A 20 -29.95 21.99 -19.04
C GLU A 20 -29.35 20.83 -18.21
N ALA A 21 -28.15 20.36 -18.56
CA ALA A 21 -27.41 19.35 -17.81
C ALA A 21 -27.04 19.78 -16.37
N TYR A 22 -27.11 21.09 -16.08
CA TYR A 22 -26.84 21.65 -14.76
C TYR A 22 -28.08 22.31 -14.11
N SER A 23 -29.28 22.07 -14.65
CA SER A 23 -30.52 22.70 -14.17
C SER A 23 -31.05 22.10 -12.85
N SER A 24 -30.84 20.80 -12.65
CA SER A 24 -31.35 20.04 -11.50
C SER A 24 -30.23 19.31 -10.77
N VAL A 25 -30.32 19.22 -9.45
CA VAL A 25 -29.30 18.56 -8.60
C VAL A 25 -29.06 17.10 -9.02
N SER A 26 -30.10 16.36 -9.40
CA SER A 26 -30.00 14.98 -9.89
C SER A 26 -29.25 14.87 -11.22
N GLU A 27 -29.44 15.83 -12.12
CA GLU A 27 -28.79 15.84 -13.44
C GLU A 27 -27.32 16.26 -13.33
N ILE A 28 -27.03 17.23 -12.44
CA ILE A 28 -25.66 17.57 -12.05
C ILE A 28 -24.98 16.36 -11.44
N PHE A 29 -25.71 15.62 -10.60
CA PHE A 29 -25.19 14.40 -9.99
C PHE A 29 -24.69 13.40 -11.03
N ARG A 30 -25.55 13.09 -11.99
CA ARG A 30 -25.24 12.18 -13.08
C ARG A 30 -24.10 12.71 -13.96
N THR A 31 -24.13 13.99 -14.31
CA THR A 31 -23.15 14.63 -15.20
C THR A 31 -21.76 14.68 -14.57
N GLN A 32 -21.67 15.11 -13.30
CA GLN A 32 -20.40 15.21 -12.58
C GLN A 32 -19.79 13.82 -12.30
N PHE A 33 -20.63 12.84 -11.94
CA PHE A 33 -20.18 11.46 -11.71
C PHE A 33 -19.72 10.80 -13.02
N GLY A 34 -20.46 11.04 -14.10
CA GLY A 34 -20.06 10.63 -15.45
C GLY A 34 -18.75 11.29 -15.88
N MET A 35 -18.55 12.57 -15.55
CA MET A 35 -17.31 13.30 -15.81
C MET A 35 -16.12 12.73 -15.03
N PHE A 36 -16.32 12.34 -13.78
CA PHE A 36 -15.31 11.72 -12.95
C PHE A 36 -14.90 10.32 -13.43
N ILE A 37 -15.86 9.50 -13.86
CA ILE A 37 -15.60 8.16 -14.42
C ILE A 37 -14.99 8.23 -15.83
N GLY A 38 -15.12 9.37 -16.52
CA GLY A 38 -14.73 9.51 -17.93
C GLY A 38 -15.77 8.94 -18.90
N GLY A 39 -17.03 8.85 -18.48
CA GLY A 39 -18.17 8.47 -19.33
C GLY A 39 -18.55 9.55 -20.34
N ALA A 40 -19.78 9.49 -20.89
CA ALA A 40 -20.28 10.48 -21.83
C ALA A 40 -20.36 11.89 -21.20
N THR A 41 -19.27 12.65 -21.30
CA THR A 41 -19.18 13.97 -20.69
C THR A 41 -19.81 15.01 -21.60
N LYS A 42 -20.73 15.80 -21.04
CA LYS A 42 -21.28 16.99 -21.69
C LYS A 42 -20.30 18.18 -21.68
N TYR A 43 -18.99 17.92 -21.87
CA TYR A 43 -17.95 18.95 -21.85
C TYR A 43 -18.19 20.04 -22.90
N ARG A 44 -18.79 19.69 -24.05
CA ARG A 44 -19.14 20.66 -25.09
C ARG A 44 -20.17 21.68 -24.61
N GLU A 45 -21.14 21.27 -23.79
CA GLU A 45 -22.12 22.18 -23.21
C GLU A 45 -21.49 23.07 -22.14
N LEU A 46 -20.60 22.50 -21.31
CA LEU A 46 -19.83 23.25 -20.31
C LEU A 46 -18.96 24.36 -20.93
N LYS A 47 -18.31 24.05 -22.06
CA LYS A 47 -17.49 25.01 -22.82
C LYS A 47 -18.35 26.08 -23.51
N ASN A 48 -19.55 25.72 -23.96
CA ASN A 48 -20.46 26.65 -24.62
C ASN A 48 -21.09 27.65 -23.63
N ALA A 49 -21.33 27.23 -22.38
CA ALA A 49 -21.82 28.11 -21.33
C ALA A 49 -20.81 29.22 -20.99
N ASN A 50 -19.56 28.84 -20.69
CA ASN A 50 -18.48 29.80 -20.45
C ASN A 50 -17.14 29.27 -20.97
N ARG A 51 -16.60 29.95 -21.99
CA ARG A 51 -15.38 29.54 -22.69
C ARG A 51 -14.12 29.58 -21.82
N ILE A 52 -14.12 30.37 -20.75
CA ILE A 52 -12.99 30.52 -19.81
C ILE A 52 -13.22 29.70 -18.53
N ILE A 53 -14.39 29.87 -17.90
CA ILE A 53 -14.68 29.24 -16.59
C ILE A 53 -14.88 27.72 -16.72
N GLY A 54 -15.46 27.24 -17.82
CA GLY A 54 -15.70 25.81 -18.06
C GLY A 54 -14.43 24.95 -18.02
N PRO A 55 -13.40 25.27 -18.83
CA PRO A 55 -12.12 24.54 -18.80
C PRO A 55 -11.38 24.61 -17.47
N ILE A 56 -11.40 25.76 -16.79
CA ILE A 56 -10.75 25.95 -15.48
C ILE A 56 -11.43 25.06 -14.44
N TYR A 57 -12.77 25.10 -14.39
CA TYR A 57 -13.57 24.26 -13.51
C TYR A 57 -13.29 22.77 -13.78
N PHE A 58 -13.29 22.35 -15.05
CA PHE A 58 -13.00 20.98 -15.44
C PHE A 58 -11.61 20.53 -14.97
N PHE A 59 -10.59 21.35 -15.21
CA PHE A 59 -9.22 21.03 -14.84
C PHE A 59 -9.03 20.92 -13.32
N LEU A 60 -9.58 21.88 -12.56
CA LEU A 60 -9.53 21.86 -11.10
C LEU A 60 -10.28 20.65 -10.53
N PHE A 61 -11.48 20.38 -11.02
CA PHE A 61 -12.28 19.25 -10.58
C PHE A 61 -11.56 17.93 -10.86
N MET A 62 -11.07 17.72 -12.09
CA MET A 62 -10.36 16.49 -12.47
C MET A 62 -9.09 16.29 -11.65
N THR A 63 -8.29 17.35 -11.45
CA THR A 63 -7.05 17.26 -10.69
C THR A 63 -7.30 16.98 -9.22
N VAL A 64 -8.20 17.74 -8.57
CA VAL A 64 -8.49 17.58 -7.14
C VAL A 64 -9.12 16.21 -6.86
N MET A 65 -10.07 15.77 -7.69
CA MET A 65 -10.69 14.45 -7.52
C MET A 65 -9.70 13.31 -7.75
N ALA A 66 -8.81 13.42 -8.74
CA ALA A 66 -7.76 12.46 -8.96
C ALA A 66 -6.76 12.41 -7.79
N CYS A 67 -6.34 13.57 -7.26
CA CYS A 67 -5.48 13.63 -6.08
C CYS A 67 -6.13 12.97 -4.85
N ILE A 68 -7.41 13.24 -4.58
CA ILE A 68 -8.14 12.61 -3.47
C ILE A 68 -8.21 11.10 -3.66
N LEU A 69 -8.54 10.64 -4.88
CA LEU A 69 -8.61 9.21 -5.18
C LEU A 69 -7.26 8.52 -5.01
N ILE A 70 -6.19 9.08 -5.57
CA ILE A 70 -4.85 8.52 -5.48
C ILE A 70 -4.42 8.48 -4.03
N ASN A 71 -4.65 9.56 -3.27
CA ASN A 71 -4.31 9.61 -1.85
C ASN A 71 -5.11 8.59 -1.03
N MET A 72 -6.38 8.36 -1.35
CA MET A 72 -7.20 7.33 -0.71
C MET A 72 -6.74 5.91 -1.08
N PHE A 73 -6.40 5.68 -2.35
CA PHE A 73 -5.89 4.40 -2.82
C PHE A 73 -4.53 4.08 -2.19
N LEU A 74 -3.63 5.05 -2.13
CA LEU A 74 -2.34 4.94 -1.45
C LEU A 74 -2.54 4.69 0.04
N ALA A 75 -3.47 5.37 0.70
CA ALA A 75 -3.76 5.13 2.11
C ALA A 75 -4.23 3.69 2.36
N ILE A 76 -5.18 3.19 1.58
CA ILE A 76 -5.67 1.80 1.70
C ILE A 76 -4.56 0.80 1.43
N LEU A 77 -3.81 0.97 0.34
CA LEU A 77 -2.69 0.08 0.01
C LEU A 77 -1.61 0.10 1.08
N ASN A 78 -1.26 1.29 1.57
CA ASN A 78 -0.26 1.45 2.61
C ASN A 78 -0.74 0.78 3.90
N GLU A 79 -2.03 0.90 4.24
CA GLU A 79 -2.61 0.23 5.41
C GLU A 79 -2.60 -1.30 5.25
N SER A 80 -3.07 -1.84 4.12
CA SER A 80 -3.07 -3.29 3.88
C SER A 80 -1.65 -3.86 3.84
N TYR A 81 -0.69 -3.13 3.26
CA TYR A 81 0.71 -3.52 3.26
C TYR A 81 1.29 -3.51 4.68
N ARG A 82 0.94 -2.49 5.47
CA ARG A 82 1.33 -2.39 6.86
C ARG A 82 0.73 -3.52 7.70
N GLU A 83 -0.56 -3.85 7.54
CA GLU A 83 -1.21 -4.94 8.27
C GLU A 83 -0.48 -6.29 8.06
N VAL A 84 -0.23 -6.66 6.80
CA VAL A 84 0.46 -7.91 6.43
C VAL A 84 1.89 -7.96 7.00
N ARG A 85 2.52 -6.81 7.19
CA ARG A 85 3.92 -6.68 7.63
C ARG A 85 4.09 -6.51 9.13
N ILE A 86 3.11 -5.96 9.83
CA ILE A 86 3.08 -5.81 11.29
C ILE A 86 2.60 -7.10 11.96
N HIS A 87 1.80 -7.92 11.26
CA HIS A 87 1.33 -9.22 11.74
C HIS A 87 1.96 -10.40 10.98
N PRO A 88 3.30 -10.49 10.84
CA PRO A 88 3.92 -11.67 10.23
C PRO A 88 3.71 -12.92 11.09
N ASP A 89 3.54 -12.73 12.40
CA ASP A 89 3.22 -13.75 13.41
C ASP A 89 1.71 -13.79 13.71
N ARG A 90 0.86 -13.72 12.68
CA ARG A 90 -0.37 -14.53 12.78
C ARG A 90 0.10 -15.98 12.75
N ASP A 91 0.47 -16.45 13.93
CA ASP A 91 0.65 -17.83 14.35
C ASP A 91 -0.70 -18.57 14.18
N THR A 92 -1.33 -18.47 13.02
CA THR A 92 -2.38 -19.41 12.64
C THR A 92 -1.70 -20.76 12.61
N GLU A 93 -2.33 -21.76 13.23
CA GLU A 93 -1.85 -23.15 13.29
C GLU A 93 -1.37 -23.67 11.92
N GLU A 94 -1.88 -23.10 10.84
CA GLU A 94 -1.49 -23.29 9.44
C GLU A 94 -0.01 -22.98 9.15
N PHE A 95 0.55 -21.86 9.62
CA PHE A 95 1.96 -21.50 9.40
C PHE A 95 2.93 -22.38 10.20
N LYS A 96 2.55 -22.78 11.42
CA LYS A 96 3.30 -23.76 12.23
C LYS A 96 3.34 -25.11 11.54
N MET A 97 2.20 -25.55 11.01
CA MET A 97 2.10 -26.79 10.26
C MET A 97 2.93 -26.76 8.96
N LEU A 98 2.94 -25.64 8.24
CA LEU A 98 3.79 -25.43 7.06
C LEU A 98 5.28 -25.55 7.40
N GLY A 99 5.74 -24.97 8.52
CA GLY A 99 7.12 -25.11 8.99
C GLY A 99 7.50 -26.58 9.24
N VAL A 100 6.62 -27.32 9.91
CA VAL A 100 6.81 -28.76 10.17
C VAL A 100 6.89 -29.57 8.87
N PHE A 101 6.01 -29.31 7.89
CA PHE A 101 6.07 -29.98 6.59
C PHE A 101 7.36 -29.70 5.83
N VAL A 102 7.86 -28.46 5.86
CA VAL A 102 9.14 -28.08 5.24
C VAL A 102 10.31 -28.80 5.90
N ASP A 103 10.29 -28.97 7.22
CA ASP A 103 11.31 -29.71 7.96
C ASP A 103 11.29 -31.21 7.64
N TYR A 104 10.10 -31.81 7.52
CA TYR A 104 9.96 -33.20 7.05
C TYR A 104 10.50 -33.36 5.62
N ALA A 105 10.16 -32.44 4.71
CA ALA A 105 10.64 -32.48 3.33
C ALA A 105 12.16 -32.33 3.25
N LYS A 106 12.75 -31.37 3.98
CA LYS A 106 14.22 -31.18 4.07
C LYS A 106 14.91 -32.44 4.58
N ASN A 107 14.39 -33.06 5.64
CA ASN A 107 14.99 -34.27 6.22
C ASN A 107 14.82 -35.51 5.33
N ALA A 108 13.76 -35.60 4.54
CA ALA A 108 13.57 -36.67 3.55
C ALA A 108 14.52 -36.50 2.35
N ILE A 109 14.62 -35.28 1.81
CA ILE A 109 15.48 -34.96 0.67
C ILE A 109 16.97 -35.04 1.06
N GLY A 110 17.33 -34.54 2.24
CA GLY A 110 18.69 -34.61 2.77
C GLY A 110 19.20 -36.04 2.90
N ARG A 111 18.36 -36.97 3.38
CA ARG A 111 18.69 -38.40 3.46
C ARG A 111 18.91 -39.03 2.08
N LYS A 112 18.10 -38.65 1.08
CA LYS A 112 18.20 -39.18 -0.29
C LYS A 112 19.42 -38.62 -1.03
N ILE A 113 19.75 -37.34 -0.83
CA ILE A 113 20.96 -36.68 -1.37
C ILE A 113 22.24 -37.24 -0.74
N VAL A 114 22.27 -37.47 0.57
CA VAL A 114 23.41 -38.13 1.25
C VAL A 114 23.60 -39.55 0.73
N SER A 115 22.51 -40.31 0.57
CA SER A 115 22.56 -41.66 0.01
C SER A 115 23.15 -41.67 -1.39
N LEU A 116 22.66 -40.83 -2.31
CA LEU A 116 23.17 -40.78 -3.69
C LEU A 116 24.63 -40.31 -3.79
N ARG A 117 25.06 -39.41 -2.90
CA ARG A 117 26.46 -38.96 -2.81
C ARG A 117 27.42 -40.09 -2.39
N ASN A 118 26.97 -41.00 -1.52
CA ASN A 118 27.76 -42.16 -1.10
C ASN A 118 27.86 -43.26 -2.16
N VAL A 119 26.93 -43.33 -3.13
CA VAL A 119 26.97 -44.34 -4.20
C VAL A 119 27.83 -43.90 -5.39
N LYS A 120 28.01 -42.58 -5.62
CA LYS A 120 28.71 -42.05 -6.81
C LYS A 120 30.18 -41.62 -6.60
N PHE A 121 30.76 -41.77 -5.41
CA PHE A 121 32.17 -41.39 -5.17
C PHE A 121 32.93 -42.35 -4.23
N PHE A 122 33.53 -43.40 -4.83
CA PHE A 122 34.70 -44.21 -4.39
C PHE A 122 34.62 -45.09 -3.09
N PRO A 123 35.42 -46.19 -3.04
CA PRO A 123 35.16 -47.42 -2.28
C PRO A 123 35.54 -47.35 -0.80
N ARG A 124 35.08 -48.36 -0.05
CA ARG A 124 35.35 -48.57 1.38
C ARG A 124 36.83 -48.40 1.73
N ARG A 125 37.11 -47.61 2.77
CA ARG A 125 38.33 -47.73 3.58
C ARG A 125 37.95 -47.91 5.04
N ASP A 126 38.61 -48.90 5.62
CA ASP A 126 38.40 -49.38 6.98
C ASP A 126 38.64 -48.32 8.05
N SER A 127 37.92 -48.52 9.14
CA SER A 127 37.90 -47.71 10.34
C SER A 127 39.26 -47.68 11.03
N TYR A 128 39.80 -46.47 11.22
CA TYR A 128 40.76 -46.19 12.29
C TYR A 128 40.27 -44.95 13.04
N ASP A 129 40.14 -45.09 14.36
CA ASP A 129 39.71 -44.05 15.27
C ASP A 129 40.81 -43.00 15.41
N VAL A 130 40.55 -41.78 14.94
CA VAL A 130 41.39 -40.62 15.17
C VAL A 130 40.49 -39.52 15.72
N LYS A 131 40.60 -39.27 17.03
CA LYS A 131 40.13 -38.03 17.64
C LYS A 131 40.89 -36.87 16.98
N HIS A 132 40.21 -36.06 16.19
CA HIS A 132 40.63 -34.70 15.88
C HIS A 132 39.42 -33.73 15.89
N PRO A 133 39.49 -32.61 16.62
CA PRO A 133 38.38 -31.71 16.84
C PRO A 133 38.19 -30.77 15.64
N LEU A 134 37.18 -30.99 14.81
CA LEU A 134 36.78 -30.04 13.75
C LEU A 134 35.26 -29.88 13.67
N VAL A 135 34.65 -29.56 14.81
CA VAL A 135 33.41 -28.77 14.85
C VAL A 135 33.83 -27.30 14.72
N LYS A 136 34.07 -26.81 13.49
CA LYS A 136 34.26 -25.36 13.30
C LYS A 136 33.71 -24.80 11.99
N SER A 137 33.60 -25.57 10.91
CA SER A 137 33.27 -25.00 9.58
C SER A 137 31.80 -25.14 9.12
N LYS A 138 30.83 -25.32 10.03
CA LYS A 138 29.40 -25.25 9.67
C LYS A 138 28.68 -24.00 10.23
N LYS A 139 29.31 -23.28 11.17
CA LYS A 139 28.78 -22.00 11.67
C LYS A 139 29.00 -20.85 10.70
N GLU A 140 30.02 -20.89 9.84
CA GLU A 140 30.38 -19.76 8.98
C GLU A 140 29.58 -19.69 7.66
N LEU A 141 28.88 -20.75 7.24
CA LEU A 141 28.04 -20.71 6.02
C LEU A 141 26.57 -20.39 6.31
N GLU A 142 26.15 -20.42 7.57
CA GLU A 142 24.81 -19.96 8.00
C GLU A 142 24.75 -18.44 8.23
N ASP A 143 25.89 -17.75 8.26
CA ASP A 143 25.95 -16.30 8.47
C ASP A 143 25.62 -15.50 7.19
N SER A 144 25.74 -16.08 6.00
CA SER A 144 25.44 -15.38 4.73
C SER A 144 23.95 -15.32 4.36
N HIS A 145 23.08 -16.00 5.10
CA HIS A 145 21.62 -15.98 4.90
C HIS A 145 20.87 -15.40 6.10
N LYS A 146 21.55 -14.61 6.94
CA LYS A 146 20.87 -13.81 7.96
C LYS A 146 20.25 -12.58 7.30
N TYR A 147 19.05 -12.76 6.75
CA TYR A 147 18.20 -11.62 6.43
C TYR A 147 17.96 -10.85 7.73
N THR A 148 18.60 -9.69 7.88
CA THR A 148 18.27 -8.76 8.95
C THR A 148 16.86 -8.28 8.65
N SER A 149 15.87 -8.80 9.38
CA SER A 149 14.52 -8.27 9.28
C SER A 149 14.60 -6.77 9.58
N ILE A 150 14.22 -5.96 8.60
CA ILE A 150 14.05 -4.53 8.81
C ILE A 150 13.05 -4.41 9.97
N ASN A 151 13.47 -3.78 11.06
CA ASN A 151 12.63 -3.61 12.23
C ASN A 151 11.59 -2.53 11.93
N TRP A 152 10.46 -2.96 11.34
CA TRP A 152 9.34 -2.10 10.98
C TRP A 152 8.64 -1.48 12.20
N SER A 153 8.82 -2.04 13.41
CA SER A 153 8.23 -1.48 14.64
C SER A 153 8.84 -0.12 14.99
N ALA A 154 10.13 0.09 14.74
CA ALA A 154 10.77 1.39 14.91
C ALA A 154 10.25 2.42 13.89
N TYR A 155 10.00 2.00 12.64
CA TYR A 155 9.44 2.87 11.61
C TYR A 155 7.97 3.20 11.89
N ASP A 156 7.16 2.25 12.34
CA ASP A 156 5.75 2.49 12.65
C ASP A 156 5.63 3.49 13.81
N PHE A 157 6.45 3.36 14.86
CA PHE A 157 6.52 4.33 15.95
C PHE A 157 6.99 5.73 15.50
N ILE A 158 7.99 5.80 14.63
CA ILE A 158 8.51 7.07 14.10
C ILE A 158 7.48 7.72 13.18
N CYS A 159 6.86 6.96 12.27
CA CYS A 159 5.83 7.42 11.35
C CYS A 159 4.58 7.89 12.09
N GLN A 160 4.11 7.12 13.08
CA GLN A 160 2.96 7.50 13.89
C GLN A 160 3.26 8.75 14.71
N LYS A 161 4.43 8.83 15.36
CA LYS A 161 4.88 10.03 16.07
C LYS A 161 5.03 11.26 15.15
N HIS A 162 5.40 11.06 13.88
CA HIS A 162 5.48 12.14 12.89
C HIS A 162 4.11 12.57 12.36
N LEU A 163 3.18 11.64 12.16
CA LEU A 163 1.80 11.93 11.77
C LEU A 163 1.06 12.71 12.89
N ASP A 164 1.13 12.21 14.13
CA ASP A 164 0.50 12.85 15.29
C ASP A 164 1.08 14.26 15.56
N ARG A 165 2.41 14.42 15.37
CA ARG A 165 3.07 15.73 15.49
C ARG A 165 2.62 16.70 14.40
N ASN A 166 2.41 16.22 13.18
CA ASN A 166 1.98 17.06 12.08
C ASN A 166 0.51 17.46 12.21
N GLU A 167 -0.37 16.57 12.69
CA GLU A 167 -1.76 16.91 13.01
C GLU A 167 -1.84 17.97 14.13
N ALA A 168 -1.12 17.78 15.23
CA ALA A 168 -1.07 18.76 16.32
C ALA A 168 -0.49 20.13 15.89
N ALA A 169 0.49 20.12 14.96
CA ALA A 169 1.05 21.36 14.40
C ALA A 169 0.07 22.06 13.45
N ILE A 170 -0.77 21.31 12.73
CA ILE A 170 -1.80 21.86 11.84
C ILE A 170 -2.96 22.44 12.67
N GLU A 171 -3.43 21.74 13.70
CA GLU A 171 -4.47 22.23 14.60
C GLU A 171 -4.03 23.48 15.39
N GLY A 172 -2.80 23.49 15.88
CA GLY A 172 -2.22 24.66 16.56
C GLY A 172 -1.98 25.87 15.66
N ARG A 173 -1.96 25.67 14.33
CA ARG A 173 -1.85 26.77 13.34
C ARG A 173 -3.22 27.28 12.92
N LEU A 174 -4.24 26.43 12.94
CA LEU A 174 -5.65 26.79 12.69
C LEU A 174 -6.24 27.58 13.86
N SER A 175 -5.94 27.21 15.11
CA SER A 175 -6.42 27.96 16.29
C SER A 175 -5.84 29.38 16.36
N LYS A 176 -4.53 29.53 16.14
CA LYS A 176 -3.84 30.85 16.15
C LYS A 176 -4.25 31.78 15.02
N THR A 177 -4.81 31.24 13.93
CA THR A 177 -5.33 32.06 12.83
C THR A 177 -6.78 32.52 13.11
N SER A 178 -7.55 31.72 13.86
CA SER A 178 -8.91 32.10 14.30
C SER A 178 -8.94 33.07 15.48
N GLU A 179 -7.84 33.21 16.22
CA GLU A 179 -7.73 34.09 17.40
C GLU A 179 -7.16 35.49 17.05
N ASN A 180 -6.65 35.67 15.82
CA ASN A 180 -6.06 36.91 15.30
C ASN A 180 -6.90 37.58 14.19
N THR A 181 -8.19 37.22 14.08
CA THR A 181 -9.19 37.92 13.26
C THR A 181 -10.37 38.29 14.13
#